data_AF-A0A1T3MUV8-F1
#
_entry.id   AF-A0A1T3MUV8-F1
#
_cell.length_a   1.000
_cell.length_b   1.000
_cell.length_c   1.000
_cell.angle_alpha   90.00
_cell.angle_beta   90.00
_cell.angle_gamma   90.00
#
_symmetry.space_group_name_H-M   'P 1'
#
loop_
_entity.id
_entity.type
_entity.pdbx_description
1 polymer ?
#
loop_
_entity_poly.entity_id
_entity_poly.type
_entity_poly.pdbx_seq_one_letter_code
_entity_poly.pdbx_strand_id
1 'polypeptide(L)'
;MPAEKSLKKIFQYEYLVNAEYLKDILQENKISAIIDYENKSLLVKDSDFNKAILIINEENIDESKTIDQENFMEEYDEWNKNNLNPGHYLGGHIPFFYKTKSNHLKFAIITFINLIIQIVLLFITTSIDLWNILFLIVTIIIEINFINSWVNYKSEKRKTQ
;
A
#
# COMPACT_ATOMS: atom_id res chain seq x y z
N MET A 1 31.89 33.54 -41.10
CA MET A 1 30.51 33.57 -40.58
C MET A 1 30.27 32.25 -39.87
N PRO A 2 30.12 32.22 -38.54
CA PRO A 2 29.82 30.98 -37.83
C PRO A 2 28.36 30.64 -38.09
N ALA A 3 28.10 29.44 -38.60
CA ALA A 3 26.75 28.93 -38.79
C ALA A 3 26.01 28.94 -37.45
N GLU A 4 24.90 29.68 -37.37
CA GLU A 4 23.92 29.50 -36.29
C GLU A 4 23.58 28.01 -36.23
N LYS A 5 23.95 27.37 -35.12
CA LYS A 5 23.56 25.99 -34.84
C LYS A 5 22.05 26.00 -34.61
N SER A 6 21.29 25.78 -35.68
CA SER A 6 19.86 25.57 -35.62
C SER A 6 19.58 24.36 -34.74
N LEU A 7 18.86 24.59 -33.65
CA LEU A 7 18.32 23.54 -32.81
C LEU A 7 16.97 23.11 -33.40
N LYS A 8 16.74 21.82 -33.51
CA LYS A 8 15.47 21.22 -33.94
C LYS A 8 14.87 20.41 -32.81
N LYS A 9 13.55 20.54 -32.68
CA LYS A 9 12.72 19.75 -31.79
C LYS A 9 12.59 18.32 -32.28
N ILE A 10 12.88 17.36 -31.41
CA ILE A 10 12.81 15.93 -31.69
C ILE A 10 11.71 15.21 -30.91
N PHE A 11 11.32 15.75 -29.76
CA PHE A 11 10.28 15.15 -28.92
C PHE A 11 9.52 16.22 -28.16
N GLN A 12 8.21 16.05 -28.00
CA GLN A 12 7.36 16.85 -27.12
C GLN A 12 7.01 15.94 -25.95
N TYR A 13 7.34 16.34 -24.72
CA TYR A 13 7.08 15.52 -23.54
C TYR A 13 5.91 16.09 -22.73
N GLU A 14 5.17 15.21 -22.08
CA GLU A 14 4.20 15.59 -21.05
C GLU A 14 4.85 15.49 -19.66
N TYR A 15 5.61 14.41 -19.44
CA TYR A 15 6.33 14.15 -18.19
C TYR A 15 7.81 14.52 -18.29
N LEU A 16 8.29 15.35 -17.36
CA LEU A 16 9.70 15.79 -17.34
C LEU A 16 10.68 14.61 -17.21
N VAL A 17 10.30 13.58 -16.45
CA VAL A 17 11.12 12.37 -16.24
C VAL A 17 11.46 11.69 -17.56
N ASN A 18 10.52 11.63 -18.50
CA ASN A 18 10.75 11.04 -19.82
C ASN A 18 11.74 11.88 -20.64
N ALA A 19 11.68 13.22 -20.52
CA ALA A 19 12.63 14.10 -21.19
C ALA A 19 14.05 13.98 -20.64
N GLU A 20 14.19 13.82 -19.32
CA GLU A 20 15.49 13.57 -18.67
C GLU A 20 16.06 12.21 -19.07
N TYR A 21 15.24 11.16 -19.05
CA TYR A 21 15.62 9.82 -19.52
C TYR A 21 16.11 9.84 -20.98
N LEU A 22 15.35 10.46 -21.89
CA LEU A 22 15.76 10.56 -23.30
C LEU A 22 17.04 11.39 -23.48
N LYS A 23 17.23 12.44 -22.68
CA LYS A 23 18.44 13.25 -22.71
C LYS A 23 19.67 12.41 -22.33
N ASP A 24 19.55 11.57 -21.29
CA ASP A 24 20.63 10.70 -20.84
C ASP A 24 20.99 9.65 -21.93
N ILE A 25 19.99 9.03 -22.55
CA ILE A 25 20.20 8.10 -23.67
C ILE A 25 20.91 8.76 -24.85
N LEU A 26 20.48 9.97 -25.22
CA LEU A 26 21.14 10.72 -26.29
C LEU A 26 22.58 11.06 -25.92
N GLN A 27 22.84 11.41 -24.65
CA GLN A 27 24.18 11.68 -24.15
C GLN A 27 25.08 10.43 -24.21
N GLU A 28 24.58 9.25 -23.84
CA GLU A 28 25.29 7.97 -23.99
C GLU A 28 25.67 7.70 -25.45
N ASN A 29 24.80 8.11 -26.38
CA ASN A 29 25.02 8.04 -27.83
C ASN A 29 25.85 9.19 -28.41
N LYS A 30 26.46 10.01 -27.55
CA LYS A 30 27.28 11.20 -27.86
C LYS A 30 26.52 12.31 -28.60
N ILE A 31 25.22 12.40 -28.40
CA ILE A 31 24.34 13.44 -28.94
C ILE A 31 23.99 14.43 -27.82
N SER A 32 24.27 15.70 -28.04
CA SER A 32 23.93 16.75 -27.07
C SER A 32 22.49 17.19 -27.26
N ALA A 33 21.64 16.95 -26.26
CA ALA A 33 20.26 17.41 -26.22
C ALA A 33 20.04 18.50 -25.16
N ILE A 34 19.09 19.40 -25.42
CA ILE A 34 18.67 20.48 -24.53
C ILE A 34 17.18 20.32 -24.26
N ILE A 35 16.79 20.39 -22.98
CA ILE A 35 15.39 20.38 -22.57
C ILE A 35 14.90 21.83 -22.55
N ASP A 36 13.89 22.12 -23.35
CA ASP A 36 13.12 23.35 -23.32
C ASP A 36 11.93 23.18 -22.36
N TYR A 37 12.09 23.72 -21.15
CA TYR A 37 11.11 23.63 -20.08
C TYR A 37 9.85 24.46 -20.35
N GLU A 38 9.94 25.54 -21.12
CA GLU A 38 8.79 26.40 -21.40
C GLU A 38 7.87 25.74 -22.42
N ASN A 39 8.44 25.20 -23.50
CA ASN A 39 7.66 24.55 -24.57
C ASN A 39 7.50 23.04 -24.37
N LYS A 40 8.00 22.48 -23.26
CA LYS A 40 8.03 21.05 -22.97
C LYS A 40 8.56 20.21 -24.14
N SER A 41 9.74 20.56 -24.62
CA SER A 41 10.32 19.90 -25.79
C SER A 41 11.79 19.55 -25.63
N LEU A 42 12.20 18.47 -26.28
CA LEU A 42 13.60 18.07 -26.37
C LEU A 42 14.17 18.55 -27.70
N LEU A 43 15.28 19.28 -27.64
CA LEU A 43 15.93 19.91 -28.78
C LEU A 43 17.34 19.33 -28.99
N VAL A 44 17.73 19.11 -30.25
CA VAL A 44 19.10 18.73 -30.63
C VAL A 44 19.58 19.58 -31.79
N LYS A 45 20.88 19.54 -32.08
CA LYS A 45 21.43 20.20 -33.28
C LYS A 45 20.89 19.54 -34.54
N ASP A 46 20.69 20.34 -35.59
CA ASP A 46 20.21 19.85 -36.89
C ASP A 46 21.10 18.72 -37.47
N SER A 47 22.41 18.78 -37.21
CA SER A 47 23.36 17.73 -37.63
C SER A 47 23.05 16.35 -37.05
N ASP A 48 22.48 16.29 -35.85
CA ASP A 48 22.26 15.06 -35.10
C ASP A 48 20.78 14.61 -35.11
N PHE A 49 19.90 15.40 -35.76
CA PHE A 49 18.45 15.23 -35.75
C PHE A 49 17.99 13.84 -36.19
N ASN A 50 18.46 13.37 -37.34
CA ASN A 50 18.05 12.07 -37.89
C ASN A 50 18.49 10.91 -36.99
N LYS A 51 19.68 11.01 -36.38
CA LYS A 51 20.19 9.98 -35.48
C LYS A 51 19.41 9.96 -34.16
N ALA A 52 19.11 11.15 -33.63
CA ALA A 52 18.35 11.29 -32.38
C ALA A 52 16.92 10.77 -32.51
N ILE A 53 16.23 11.03 -33.62
CA ILE A 53 14.87 10.52 -33.87
C ILE A 53 14.83 8.99 -33.89
N LEU A 54 15.82 8.34 -34.52
CA LEU A 54 15.87 6.88 -34.57
C LEU A 54 15.97 6.29 -33.15
N ILE A 55 16.88 6.84 -32.33
CA ILE A 55 17.07 6.39 -30.95
C ILE A 55 15.80 6.60 -30.12
N ILE A 56 15.16 7.77 -30.20
CA ILE A 56 13.93 8.05 -29.44
C ILE A 56 12.80 7.11 -29.84
N ASN A 57 12.65 6.82 -31.14
CA ASN A 57 11.60 5.93 -31.62
C ASN A 57 11.82 4.47 -31.17
N GLU A 58 13.07 4.04 -30.94
CA GLU A 58 13.39 2.72 -30.39
C GLU A 58 12.95 2.57 -28.93
N GLU A 59 13.01 3.65 -28.14
CA GLU A 59 12.60 3.65 -26.72
C GLU A 59 11.08 3.51 -26.53
N ASN A 60 10.28 3.78 -27.58
CA ASN A 60 8.82 3.58 -27.59
C ASN A 60 8.11 4.17 -26.36
N ILE A 61 8.44 5.42 -26.01
CA ILE A 61 7.86 6.11 -24.85
C ILE A 61 6.42 6.51 -25.16
N ASP A 62 5.49 5.97 -24.38
CA ASP A 62 4.07 6.27 -24.45
C ASP A 62 3.71 7.38 -23.45
N GLU A 63 3.60 8.62 -23.94
CA GLU A 63 3.14 9.78 -23.14
C GLU A 63 1.62 9.81 -22.98
N SER A 64 0.86 8.99 -23.70
CA SER A 64 -0.62 9.04 -23.69
C SER A 64 -1.25 8.44 -22.45
N LYS A 65 -0.47 7.67 -21.67
CA LYS A 65 -0.90 7.09 -20.41
C LYS A 65 -0.55 8.01 -19.27
N THR A 66 -1.56 8.70 -18.75
CA THR A 66 -1.52 9.18 -17.38
C THR A 66 -1.42 7.97 -16.45
N ILE A 67 -0.36 7.94 -15.63
CA ILE A 67 -0.40 7.13 -14.41
C ILE A 67 -1.59 7.68 -13.62
N ASP A 68 -2.65 6.89 -13.55
CA ASP A 68 -3.81 7.24 -12.74
C ASP A 68 -3.34 7.27 -11.29
N GLN A 69 -3.09 8.48 -10.78
CA GLN A 69 -2.53 8.68 -9.44
C GLN A 69 -3.44 8.10 -8.37
N GLU A 70 -4.73 7.94 -8.65
CA GLU A 70 -5.68 7.24 -7.77
C GLU A 70 -5.27 5.77 -7.63
N ASN A 71 -5.04 5.03 -8.72
CA ASN A 71 -4.64 3.62 -8.66
C ASN A 71 -3.25 3.39 -8.04
N PHE A 72 -2.29 4.31 -8.22
CA PHE A 72 -0.97 4.14 -7.60
C PHE A 72 -1.03 4.19 -6.07
N MET A 73 -1.94 5.00 -5.52
CA MET A 73 -2.10 5.12 -4.08
C MET A 73 -2.95 3.98 -3.49
N GLU A 74 -3.79 3.31 -4.29
CA GLU A 74 -4.62 2.20 -3.80
C GLU A 74 -3.78 1.05 -3.23
N GLU A 75 -2.72 0.62 -3.94
CA GLU A 75 -1.84 -0.44 -3.44
C GLU A 75 -1.05 -0.03 -2.20
N TYR A 76 -0.64 1.25 -2.14
CA TYR A 76 0.08 1.81 -1.00
C TYR A 76 -0.83 1.95 0.24
N ASP A 77 -2.07 2.39 0.04
CA ASP A 77 -3.09 2.50 1.08
C ASP A 77 -3.53 1.12 1.58
N GLU A 78 -3.70 0.16 0.67
CA GLU A 78 -3.97 -1.23 1.03
C GLU A 78 -2.81 -1.81 1.86
N TRP A 79 -1.57 -1.59 1.44
CA TRP A 79 -0.39 -2.02 2.18
C TRP A 79 -0.32 -1.37 3.55
N ASN A 80 -0.52 -0.05 3.67
CA ASN A 80 -0.49 0.65 4.96
C ASN A 80 -1.60 0.17 5.91
N LYS A 81 -2.77 -0.16 5.37
CA LYS A 81 -3.89 -0.68 6.15
C LYS A 81 -3.66 -2.10 6.64
N ASN A 82 -2.91 -2.90 5.88
CA ASN A 82 -2.73 -4.33 6.12
C ASN A 82 -1.29 -4.75 6.47
N ASN A 83 -0.35 -3.83 6.67
CA ASN A 83 1.06 -4.17 6.93
C ASN A 83 1.28 -4.99 8.21
N LEU A 84 0.40 -4.86 9.21
CA LEU A 84 0.39 -5.67 10.43
C LEU A 84 -0.33 -7.02 10.29
N ASN A 85 -0.88 -7.32 9.11
CA ASN A 85 -1.46 -8.61 8.77
C ASN A 85 -0.36 -9.51 8.16
N PRO A 86 0.11 -10.57 8.86
CA PRO A 86 1.15 -11.48 8.38
C PRO A 86 0.84 -12.19 7.06
N GLY A 87 -0.45 -12.36 6.74
CA GLY A 87 -0.85 -12.89 5.44
C GLY A 87 -0.49 -11.91 4.31
N HIS A 88 -0.77 -10.62 4.54
CA HIS A 88 -0.46 -9.52 3.63
C HIS A 88 1.04 -9.19 3.58
N TYR A 89 1.74 -9.33 4.70
CA TYR A 89 3.19 -9.10 4.81
C TYR A 89 4.02 -10.06 3.94
N LEU A 90 3.54 -11.29 3.73
CA LEU A 90 4.21 -12.31 2.91
C LEU A 90 3.78 -12.28 1.43
N GLY A 91 3.12 -11.21 0.98
CA GLY A 91 2.65 -11.05 -0.40
C GLY A 91 1.39 -11.87 -0.72
N GLY A 92 0.68 -12.37 0.29
CA GLY A 92 -0.58 -13.09 0.11
C GLY A 92 -1.79 -12.24 0.49
N HIS A 93 -2.88 -12.34 -0.27
CA HIS A 93 -4.19 -11.81 0.15
C HIS A 93 -4.89 -12.78 1.13
N ILE A 94 -4.13 -13.38 2.04
CA ILE A 94 -4.67 -14.37 2.98
C ILE A 94 -5.16 -13.61 4.21
N PRO A 95 -6.48 -13.53 4.46
CA PRO A 95 -6.97 -12.89 5.68
C PRO A 95 -6.49 -13.68 6.89
N PHE A 96 -5.58 -13.08 7.66
CA PHE A 96 -4.82 -13.70 8.75
C PHE A 96 -5.66 -14.37 9.86
N PHE A 97 -6.96 -14.10 9.92
CA PHE A 97 -7.74 -14.43 11.11
C PHE A 97 -9.14 -14.97 10.89
N TYR A 98 -9.59 -15.20 9.65
CA TYR A 98 -10.98 -15.60 9.44
C TYR A 98 -11.31 -16.94 10.11
N LYS A 99 -10.36 -17.89 10.08
CA LYS A 99 -10.54 -19.22 10.69
C LYS A 99 -10.53 -19.16 12.22
N THR A 100 -9.69 -18.32 12.83
CA THR A 100 -9.57 -18.22 14.30
C THR A 100 -10.72 -17.42 14.92
N LYS A 101 -11.13 -16.30 14.30
CA LYS A 101 -12.28 -15.48 14.74
C LYS A 101 -13.59 -16.26 14.74
N SER A 102 -13.75 -17.25 13.85
CA SER A 102 -14.92 -18.13 13.84
C SER A 102 -15.11 -18.90 15.14
N ASN A 103 -14.03 -19.16 15.89
CA ASN A 103 -14.06 -19.86 17.17
C ASN A 103 -14.19 -18.91 18.37
N HIS A 104 -14.15 -17.59 18.18
CA HIS A 104 -14.20 -16.63 19.30
C HIS A 104 -15.51 -16.70 20.09
N LEU A 105 -16.62 -17.11 19.48
CA LEU A 105 -17.86 -17.40 20.22
C LEU A 105 -17.69 -18.57 21.20
N LYS A 106 -16.97 -19.62 20.80
CA LYS A 106 -16.67 -20.76 21.69
C LYS A 106 -15.78 -20.31 22.84
N PHE A 107 -14.78 -19.48 22.57
CA PHE A 107 -13.92 -18.91 23.61
C PHE A 107 -14.68 -17.97 24.55
N ALA A 108 -15.61 -17.16 24.04
CA ALA A 108 -16.50 -16.34 24.86
C ALA A 108 -17.34 -17.21 25.80
N ILE A 109 -17.95 -18.30 25.30
CA ILE A 109 -18.74 -19.23 26.12
C ILE A 109 -17.88 -19.88 27.22
N ILE A 110 -16.67 -20.35 26.90
CA ILE A 110 -15.76 -20.94 27.89
C ILE A 110 -15.36 -19.91 28.94
N THR A 111 -15.06 -18.68 28.52
CA THR A 111 -14.69 -17.58 29.42
C THR A 111 -15.85 -17.19 30.33
N PHE A 112 -17.07 -17.17 29.81
CA PHE A 112 -18.28 -16.91 30.60
C PHE A 112 -18.52 -17.97 31.68
N ILE A 113 -18.34 -19.26 31.34
CA ILE A 113 -18.41 -20.35 32.33
C ILE A 113 -17.37 -20.13 33.42
N ASN A 114 -16.13 -19.76 33.05
CA ASN A 114 -15.08 -19.44 34.01
C ASN A 114 -15.44 -18.22 34.88
N LEU A 115 -16.03 -17.17 34.30
CA LEU A 115 -16.50 -16.00 35.04
C LEU A 115 -17.56 -16.38 36.08
N ILE A 116 -18.53 -17.22 35.73
CA ILE A 116 -19.53 -17.72 36.68
C ILE A 116 -18.88 -18.47 37.83
N ILE A 117 -17.91 -19.35 37.54
CA ILE A 117 -17.17 -20.10 38.58
C ILE A 117 -16.44 -19.14 39.52
N GLN A 118 -15.77 -18.12 38.98
CA GLN A 118 -15.07 -17.11 39.78
C GLN A 118 -16.03 -16.33 40.68
N ILE A 119 -17.19 -15.91 40.16
CA ILE A 119 -18.22 -15.21 40.95
C ILE A 119 -18.72 -16.11 42.09
N VAL A 120 -19.02 -17.39 41.81
CA VAL A 120 -19.47 -18.35 42.83
C VAL A 120 -18.39 -18.54 43.90
N LEU A 121 -17.12 -18.67 43.52
CA LEU A 121 -16.01 -18.80 44.46
C LEU A 121 -15.84 -17.55 45.34
N LEU A 122 -16.13 -16.36 44.83
CA LEU A 122 -16.11 -15.12 45.63
C LEU A 122 -17.18 -15.10 46.73
N PHE A 123 -18.31 -15.76 46.54
CA PHE A 123 -19.37 -15.86 47.56
C PHE A 123 -19.11 -16.95 48.61
N ILE A 124 -18.29 -17.96 48.28
CA ILE A 124 -17.99 -19.09 49.17
C ILE A 124 -16.69 -18.84 49.96
N THR A 125 -15.75 -18.07 49.40
CA THR A 125 -14.48 -17.77 50.06
C THR A 125 -14.67 -16.89 51.29
N THR A 126 -13.97 -17.22 52.37
CA THR A 126 -13.96 -16.43 53.62
C THR A 126 -13.02 -15.23 53.55
N SER A 127 -12.14 -15.17 52.55
CA SER A 127 -11.20 -14.07 52.33
C SER A 127 -11.05 -13.76 50.84
N ILE A 128 -11.28 -12.50 50.48
CA ILE A 128 -11.09 -12.00 49.11
C ILE A 128 -9.75 -11.25 49.09
N ASP A 129 -8.80 -11.76 48.32
CA ASP A 129 -7.53 -11.08 48.05
C ASP A 129 -7.62 -10.18 46.82
N LEU A 130 -6.73 -9.18 46.73
CA LEU A 130 -6.61 -8.25 45.59
C LEU A 130 -6.42 -9.00 44.27
N TRP A 131 -5.69 -10.12 44.28
CA TRP A 131 -5.49 -10.96 43.11
C TRP A 131 -6.80 -11.52 42.55
N ASN A 132 -7.73 -11.94 43.41
CA ASN A 132 -9.03 -12.46 42.97
C ASN A 132 -9.85 -11.37 42.24
N ILE A 133 -9.80 -10.14 42.75
CA ILE A 133 -10.45 -8.98 42.14
C ILE A 133 -9.79 -8.65 40.79
N LEU A 134 -8.45 -8.68 40.72
CA LEU A 134 -7.72 -8.41 39.49
C LEU A 134 -8.01 -9.47 38.42
N PHE A 135 -8.00 -10.75 38.77
CA PHE A 135 -8.33 -11.84 37.85
C PHE A 135 -9.77 -11.75 37.34
N LEU A 136 -10.72 -11.35 38.19
CA LEU A 136 -12.10 -11.10 37.78
C LEU A 136 -12.18 -9.99 36.72
N ILE A 137 -11.52 -8.85 36.97
CA ILE A 137 -11.49 -7.71 36.03
C ILE A 137 -10.88 -8.14 34.68
N VAL A 138 -9.74 -8.85 34.72
CA VAL A 138 -9.08 -9.35 33.50
C VAL A 138 -9.99 -10.32 32.75
N THR A 139 -10.67 -11.23 33.45
CA THR A 139 -11.60 -12.19 32.84
C THR A 139 -12.75 -11.48 32.13
N ILE A 140 -13.33 -10.44 32.74
CA ILE A 140 -14.39 -9.61 32.14
C ILE A 140 -13.88 -8.91 30.87
N ILE A 141 -12.69 -8.32 30.91
CA ILE A 141 -12.09 -7.64 29.75
C ILE A 141 -11.87 -8.63 28.60
N ILE A 142 -11.37 -9.83 28.90
CA ILE A 142 -11.15 -10.89 27.91
C ILE A 142 -12.49 -11.32 27.28
N GLU A 143 -13.53 -11.51 28.09
CA GLU A 143 -14.85 -11.90 27.62
C GLU A 143 -15.48 -10.86 26.68
N ILE A 144 -15.45 -9.58 27.05
CA ILE A 144 -15.93 -8.48 26.21
C ILE A 144 -15.19 -8.45 24.87
N ASN A 145 -13.87 -8.66 24.89
CA ASN A 145 -13.07 -8.70 23.67
C ASN A 145 -13.44 -9.86 22.75
N PHE A 146 -13.66 -11.07 23.29
CA PHE A 146 -14.10 -12.20 22.47
C PHE A 146 -15.47 -11.98 21.85
N ILE A 147 -16.42 -11.41 22.60
CA ILE A 147 -17.76 -11.08 22.10
C ILE A 147 -17.68 -10.02 21.00
N ASN A 148 -17.00 -8.89 21.24
CA ASN A 148 -16.83 -7.83 20.24
C ASN A 148 -16.15 -8.34 18.97
N SER A 149 -15.11 -9.16 19.13
CA SER A 149 -14.40 -9.78 18.02
C SER A 149 -15.31 -10.68 17.17
N TRP A 150 -16.19 -11.48 17.81
CA TRP A 150 -17.14 -12.31 17.11
C TRP A 150 -18.24 -11.52 16.40
N VAL A 151 -18.75 -10.44 17.02
CA VAL A 151 -19.73 -9.54 16.39
C VAL A 151 -19.15 -8.90 15.14
N ASN A 152 -17.92 -8.39 15.21
CA ASN A 152 -17.21 -7.80 14.08
C ASN A 152 -16.99 -8.84 12.96
N TYR A 153 -16.56 -10.05 13.32
CA TYR A 153 -16.44 -11.16 12.37
C TYR A 153 -17.75 -11.48 11.65
N LYS A 154 -18.87 -11.57 12.38
CA LYS A 154 -20.19 -11.84 11.81
C LYS A 154 -20.65 -10.71 10.89
N SER A 155 -20.33 -9.46 11.22
CA SER A 155 -20.62 -8.27 10.40
C SER A 155 -19.82 -8.30 9.08
N GLU A 156 -18.51 -8.56 9.16
CA GLU A 156 -17.62 -8.70 7.99
C GLU A 156 -18.09 -9.82 7.06
N LYS A 157 -18.53 -10.96 7.61
CA LYS A 157 -19.04 -12.09 6.82
C LYS A 157 -20.33 -11.78 6.06
N ARG A 158 -21.21 -10.96 6.64
CA ARG A 158 -22.47 -10.55 5.99
C ARG A 158 -22.26 -9.57 4.85
N LYS A 159 -21.17 -8.81 4.84
CA LYS A 159 -20.85 -7.85 3.78
C LYS A 159 -20.17 -8.49 2.56
N THR A 160 -19.67 -9.71 2.72
CA THR A 160 -18.91 -10.47 1.71
C THR A 160 -19.75 -11.59 1.07
N GLN A 161 -21.00 -11.77 1.50
CA GLN A 161 -22.02 -12.63 0.89
C GLN A 161 -23.05 -11.77 0.17
#